data_AF-A0A925P6U4-F1
#
_entry.id   AF-A0A925P6U4-F1
#
_cell.length_a   1.000
_cell.length_b   1.000
_cell.length_c   1.000
_cell.angle_alpha   90.00
_cell.angle_beta   90.00
_cell.angle_gamma   90.00
#
_symmetry.space_group_name_H-M   'P 1'
#
loop_
_entity.id
_entity.type
_entity.pdbx_description
1 polymer ?
#
loop_
_entity_poly.entity_id
_entity_poly.type
_entity_poly.pdbx_seq_one_letter_code
_entity_poly.pdbx_strand_id
1 'polypeptide(L)'
;MRRPIVPRVLLLGALASVLWFGQALPSRHERPGSPSLANAAPRVADQAKPSRAARATAASAAPVDTLVNLSTGTRSQPLSIALDELYFPDRTASARLTAIPSQADLGALLAYVATLPFPAPRLVLYPVGGPRNASTRRIVTPGVEIALHSADAPTPGLLPDLGVISWERPAYAPGHAIARISGDPAQPLRAAAALARLPGIASARPLLARLWSRKIVPSDPLFKDQW
;
A
#
# COMPACT_ATOMS: atom_id res chain seq x y z
N MET A 1 -14.90 -53.38 16.21
CA MET A 1 -13.71 -53.17 17.04
C MET A 1 -13.04 -51.86 16.64
N ARG A 2 -13.15 -50.81 17.46
CA ARG A 2 -12.55 -49.47 17.21
C ARG A 2 -11.42 -49.25 18.23
N ARG A 3 -10.21 -48.89 17.78
CA ARG A 3 -9.10 -48.48 18.65
C ARG A 3 -9.03 -46.95 18.70
N PRO A 4 -8.82 -46.33 19.88
CA PRO A 4 -8.63 -44.88 19.99
C PRO A 4 -7.16 -44.51 19.69
N ILE A 5 -6.98 -43.40 18.98
CA ILE A 5 -5.67 -42.78 18.69
C ILE A 5 -5.46 -41.67 19.73
N VAL A 6 -4.39 -41.80 20.51
CA VAL A 6 -3.92 -40.79 21.48
C VAL A 6 -2.83 -39.95 20.80
N PRO A 7 -2.87 -38.60 20.83
CA PRO A 7 -1.73 -37.80 20.39
C PRO A 7 -0.70 -37.65 21.52
N ARG A 8 0.55 -38.03 21.20
CA ARG A 8 1.75 -37.78 21.99
C ARG A 8 2.12 -36.30 21.94
N VAL A 9 2.22 -35.67 23.11
CA VAL A 9 2.88 -34.36 23.29
C VAL A 9 4.38 -34.62 23.41
N LEU A 10 5.18 -34.00 22.54
CA LEU A 10 6.64 -34.09 22.54
C LEU A 10 7.21 -32.72 22.92
N LEU A 11 7.95 -32.73 24.03
CA LEU A 11 8.63 -31.61 24.66
C LEU A 11 10.07 -31.53 24.09
N LEU A 12 10.49 -30.36 23.64
CA LEU A 12 11.90 -29.96 23.44
C LEU A 12 11.94 -28.45 23.77
N GLY A 13 12.71 -27.91 24.72
CA GLY A 13 13.99 -28.37 25.24
C GLY A 13 15.11 -27.65 24.49
N ALA A 14 15.43 -26.40 24.87
CA ALA A 14 16.67 -25.74 24.47
C ALA A 14 17.21 -24.89 25.62
N LEU A 15 18.40 -25.30 26.06
CA LEU A 15 19.20 -24.81 27.17
C LEU A 15 20.54 -24.39 26.55
N ALA A 16 21.00 -23.15 26.77
CA ALA A 16 22.40 -22.71 26.69
C ALA A 16 22.41 -21.21 27.08
N SER A 17 23.01 -20.78 28.20
CA SER A 17 24.46 -20.63 28.45
C SER A 17 25.08 -19.52 27.58
N VAL A 18 25.91 -18.57 28.00
CA VAL A 18 26.56 -18.11 29.26
C VAL A 18 27.62 -17.05 28.80
N LEU A 19 28.04 -16.11 29.66
CA LEU A 19 29.28 -15.26 29.60
C LEU A 19 29.36 -14.15 28.50
N TRP A 20 29.96 -12.96 28.65
CA TRP A 20 30.68 -12.24 29.71
C TRP A 20 31.00 -10.80 29.23
N PHE A 21 31.39 -9.93 30.18
CA PHE A 21 32.20 -8.70 30.09
C PHE A 21 31.72 -7.37 29.50
N GLY A 22 31.88 -6.32 30.30
CA GLY A 22 32.08 -4.95 29.83
C GLY A 22 31.87 -3.91 30.92
N GLN A 23 32.81 -3.79 31.87
CA GLN A 23 32.85 -2.67 32.81
C GLN A 23 33.20 -1.35 32.10
N ALA A 24 32.55 -0.26 32.48
CA ALA A 24 33.11 1.09 32.41
C ALA A 24 32.56 1.94 33.57
N LEU A 25 33.46 2.29 34.49
CA LEU A 25 33.25 3.19 35.63
C LEU A 25 33.28 4.67 35.18
N PRO A 26 32.82 5.61 36.04
CA PRO A 26 32.47 6.97 35.67
C PRO A 26 33.68 7.92 35.72
N SER A 27 33.60 9.02 34.99
CA SER A 27 34.49 10.17 35.21
C SER A 27 33.64 11.44 35.34
N ARG A 28 33.37 11.76 36.61
CA ARG A 28 32.93 13.08 37.08
C ARG A 28 34.12 14.03 36.95
N HIS A 29 33.99 15.09 36.15
CA HIS A 29 34.78 16.29 36.34
C HIS A 29 33.84 17.44 36.66
N GLU A 30 33.75 17.75 37.95
CA GLU A 30 33.22 19.01 38.45
C GLU A 30 34.24 20.11 38.15
N ARG A 31 33.78 21.23 37.57
CA ARG A 31 34.44 22.53 37.66
C ARG A 31 33.47 23.50 38.34
N PRO A 32 33.87 24.19 39.41
CA PRO A 32 33.12 25.31 39.97
C PRO A 32 33.62 26.63 39.38
N GLY A 33 32.73 27.61 39.21
CA GLY A 33 33.13 28.99 38.90
C GLY A 33 32.06 29.84 38.20
N SER A 34 31.07 30.24 38.99
CA SER A 34 30.18 31.43 39.07
C SER A 34 30.34 32.64 38.09
N PRO A 35 29.54 33.72 38.26
CA PRO A 35 28.30 33.99 37.54
C PRO A 35 28.44 35.19 36.58
N SER A 36 27.61 35.29 35.55
CA SER A 36 27.44 36.57 34.84
C SER A 36 26.01 36.80 34.36
N LEU A 37 25.59 38.03 34.59
CA LEU A 37 24.26 38.59 34.52
C LEU A 37 23.75 38.73 33.08
N ALA A 38 22.42 38.70 32.99
CA ALA A 38 21.59 39.40 32.01
C ALA A 38 21.78 39.05 30.52
N ASN A 39 20.85 38.25 30.01
CA ASN A 39 20.11 38.67 28.82
C ASN A 39 18.76 37.95 28.72
N ALA A 40 17.70 38.72 28.93
CA ALA A 40 16.34 38.31 28.63
C ALA A 40 16.15 38.32 27.11
N ALA A 41 16.05 37.12 26.52
CA ALA A 41 15.62 36.91 25.15
C ALA A 41 14.27 36.17 25.15
N PRO A 42 13.37 36.46 24.20
CA PRO A 42 11.99 35.99 24.22
C PRO A 42 11.89 34.48 24.05
N ARG A 43 10.98 33.86 24.82
CA ARG A 43 10.53 32.47 24.67
C ARG A 43 10.15 32.22 23.21
N VAL A 44 11.00 31.50 22.49
CA VAL A 44 10.61 30.84 21.24
C VAL A 44 9.59 29.78 21.62
N ALA A 45 8.38 29.97 21.14
CA ALA A 45 7.28 29.04 21.30
C ALA A 45 7.73 27.63 20.87
N ASP A 46 7.50 26.71 21.78
CA ASP A 46 7.63 25.27 21.62
C ASP A 46 6.76 24.83 20.42
N GLN A 47 7.35 24.78 19.22
CA GLN A 47 6.71 24.18 18.05
C GLN A 47 6.65 22.69 18.29
N ALA A 48 5.57 22.25 18.94
CA ALA A 48 5.18 20.87 19.05
C ALA A 48 5.27 20.23 17.66
N LYS A 49 6.26 19.35 17.49
CA LYS A 49 6.46 18.52 16.31
C LYS A 49 5.13 17.78 16.05
N PRO A 50 4.42 18.03 14.94
CA PRO A 50 3.13 17.42 14.71
C PRO A 50 3.30 15.90 14.68
N SER A 51 2.56 15.23 15.57
CA SER A 51 2.48 13.78 15.66
C SER A 51 2.29 13.17 14.28
N ARG A 52 3.04 12.11 13.98
CA ARG A 52 2.94 11.32 12.73
C ARG A 52 1.50 10.88 12.41
N ALA A 53 0.62 10.81 13.41
CA ALA A 53 -0.80 10.52 13.26
C ALA A 53 -1.61 11.66 12.62
N ALA A 54 -1.22 12.93 12.81
CA ALA A 54 -1.93 14.08 12.25
C ALA A 54 -1.56 14.36 10.78
N ARG A 55 -0.37 13.93 10.33
CA ARG A 55 0.06 14.10 8.93
C ARG A 55 -0.62 13.11 7.97
N ALA A 56 -1.22 12.04 8.49
CA ALA A 56 -1.96 11.07 7.68
C ALA A 56 -3.36 11.56 7.27
N THR A 57 -3.89 12.62 7.88
CA THR A 57 -5.30 13.03 7.73
C THR A 57 -5.51 14.16 6.73
N ALA A 58 -4.47 14.91 6.33
CA ALA A 58 -4.62 16.12 5.51
C ALA A 58 -4.37 15.92 4.00
N ALA A 59 -3.86 14.75 3.57
CA ALA A 59 -3.53 14.46 2.17
C ALA A 59 -4.71 13.93 1.33
N SER A 60 -5.92 13.87 1.91
CA SER A 60 -7.11 13.21 1.34
C SER A 60 -8.21 14.24 1.01
N ALA A 61 -7.98 15.09 0.01
CA ALA A 61 -8.98 16.10 -0.39
C ALA A 61 -9.36 16.08 -1.88
N ALA A 62 -8.70 15.29 -2.73
CA ALA A 62 -9.16 15.12 -4.10
C ALA A 62 -10.36 14.14 -4.12
N PRO A 63 -11.53 14.53 -4.65
CA PRO A 63 -12.65 13.61 -4.77
C PRO A 63 -12.27 12.46 -5.71
N VAL A 64 -12.39 11.22 -5.21
CA VAL A 64 -12.38 10.04 -6.07
C VAL A 64 -13.82 9.78 -6.42
N ASP A 65 -14.14 9.89 -7.70
CA ASP A 65 -15.43 9.46 -8.18
C ASP A 65 -15.52 7.92 -8.05
N THR A 66 -16.73 7.39 -7.88
CA THR A 66 -16.93 5.92 -7.77
C THR A 66 -16.55 5.21 -9.09
N LEU A 67 -16.42 6.00 -10.17
CA LEU A 67 -16.03 5.59 -11.50
C LEU A 67 -14.55 5.87 -11.78
N VAL A 68 -13.85 4.82 -12.19
CA VAL A 68 -12.45 4.86 -12.62
C VAL A 68 -12.38 4.37 -14.05
N ASN A 69 -11.83 5.18 -14.96
CA ASN A 69 -11.63 4.76 -16.34
C ASN A 69 -10.33 3.98 -16.48
N LEU A 70 -10.42 2.72 -16.90
CA LEU A 70 -9.25 1.92 -17.27
C LEU A 70 -9.10 1.91 -18.79
N SER A 71 -8.02 2.50 -19.28
CA SER A 71 -7.62 2.38 -20.68
C SER A 71 -6.68 1.19 -20.87
N THR A 72 -7.17 0.14 -21.51
CA THR A 72 -6.36 -1.01 -21.97
C THR A 72 -6.17 -0.89 -23.48
N GLY A 73 -4.99 -0.44 -23.91
CA GLY A 73 -4.72 -0.17 -25.33
C GLY A 73 -5.68 0.88 -25.89
N THR A 74 -6.41 0.53 -26.95
CA THR A 74 -7.37 1.41 -27.65
C THR A 74 -8.75 1.47 -27.01
N ARG A 75 -9.04 0.62 -26.01
CA ARG A 75 -10.35 0.58 -25.34
C ARG A 75 -10.26 1.17 -23.94
N SER A 76 -11.03 2.22 -23.69
CA SER A 76 -11.32 2.71 -22.36
C SER A 76 -12.61 2.05 -21.86
N GLN A 77 -12.54 1.40 -20.69
CA GLN A 77 -13.71 0.82 -20.05
C GLN A 77 -13.90 1.46 -18.67
N PRO A 78 -15.10 2.01 -18.37
CA PRO A 78 -15.40 2.51 -17.04
C PRO A 78 -15.51 1.34 -16.07
N LEU A 79 -14.88 1.50 -14.91
CA LEU A 79 -14.95 0.58 -13.78
C LEU A 79 -15.62 1.28 -12.60
N SER A 80 -16.51 0.59 -11.89
CA SER A 80 -17.09 1.03 -10.62
C SER A 80 -16.41 0.37 -9.43
N ILE A 81 -16.15 1.13 -8.38
CA ILE A 81 -15.71 0.59 -7.09
C ILE A 81 -16.86 -0.21 -6.46
N ALA A 82 -16.56 -1.40 -5.97
CA ALA A 82 -17.49 -2.21 -5.21
C ALA A 82 -17.62 -1.67 -3.77
N LEU A 83 -18.85 -1.48 -3.31
CA LEU A 83 -19.17 -0.92 -1.98
C LEU A 83 -19.52 -1.99 -0.94
N ASP A 84 -19.48 -3.25 -1.34
CA ASP A 84 -19.97 -4.42 -0.60
C ASP A 84 -18.90 -5.54 -0.53
N GLU A 85 -17.68 -5.31 -1.02
CA GLU A 85 -16.59 -6.27 -0.94
C GLU A 85 -15.21 -5.60 -0.89
N LEU A 86 -14.29 -6.26 -0.19
CA LEU A 86 -12.90 -5.83 -0.04
C LEU A 86 -11.96 -7.00 -0.29
N TYR A 87 -10.75 -6.68 -0.73
CA TYR A 87 -9.69 -7.67 -0.90
C TYR A 87 -8.65 -7.55 0.21
N PHE A 88 -8.44 -8.61 0.98
CA PHE A 88 -7.45 -8.66 2.05
C PHE A 88 -6.19 -9.37 1.55
N PRO A 89 -5.07 -8.64 1.37
CA PRO A 89 -3.81 -9.25 0.98
C PRO A 89 -3.24 -10.05 2.16
N ASP A 90 -3.29 -11.38 2.06
CA ASP A 90 -2.66 -12.26 3.06
C ASP A 90 -1.18 -12.52 2.72
N ARG A 91 -0.33 -12.59 3.76
CA ARG A 91 1.07 -13.03 3.64
C ARG A 91 1.21 -14.55 3.63
N THR A 92 0.21 -15.28 4.14
CA THR A 92 0.23 -16.75 4.33
C THR A 92 -0.56 -17.56 3.30
N ALA A 93 -0.72 -17.00 2.09
CA ALA A 93 -1.19 -17.69 0.88
C ALA A 93 -2.70 -17.83 0.66
N SER A 94 -3.57 -17.22 1.48
CA SER A 94 -4.99 -17.08 1.12
C SER A 94 -5.40 -15.62 1.13
N ALA A 95 -4.94 -14.86 0.14
CA ALA A 95 -5.51 -13.55 -0.08
C ALA A 95 -7.00 -13.72 -0.39
N ARG A 96 -7.84 -13.07 0.42
CA ARG A 96 -9.28 -13.35 0.46
C ARG A 96 -10.05 -12.14 -0.03
N LEU A 97 -10.95 -12.40 -0.97
CA LEU A 97 -12.07 -11.52 -1.20
C LEU A 97 -13.08 -11.75 -0.08
N THR A 98 -13.49 -10.69 0.58
CA THR A 98 -14.45 -10.75 1.68
C THR A 98 -15.61 -9.82 1.36
N ALA A 99 -16.82 -10.36 1.38
CA ALA A 99 -18.03 -9.55 1.35
C ALA A 99 -18.16 -8.79 2.68
N ILE A 100 -18.59 -7.54 2.60
CA ILE A 100 -18.83 -6.66 3.74
C ILE A 100 -20.26 -6.12 3.66
N PRO A 101 -20.80 -5.54 4.75
CA PRO A 101 -22.05 -4.80 4.65
C PRO A 101 -21.95 -3.72 3.56
N SER A 102 -22.95 -3.64 2.69
CA SER A 102 -22.96 -2.65 1.61
C SER A 102 -22.90 -1.24 2.19
N GLN A 103 -21.98 -0.44 1.68
CA GLN A 103 -21.79 0.95 2.06
C GLN A 103 -22.58 1.87 1.11
N ALA A 104 -23.01 3.03 1.60
CA ALA A 104 -23.79 3.97 0.80
C ALA A 104 -22.97 4.61 -0.32
N ASP A 105 -21.69 4.91 -0.05
CA ASP A 105 -20.77 5.54 -0.97
C ASP A 105 -19.30 5.19 -0.62
N LEU A 106 -18.36 5.71 -1.41
CA LEU A 106 -16.93 5.50 -1.20
C LEU A 106 -16.43 6.10 0.13
N GLY A 107 -17.00 7.23 0.59
CA GLY A 107 -16.60 7.86 1.84
C GLY A 107 -16.94 6.96 3.04
N ALA A 108 -18.16 6.42 3.06
CA ALA A 108 -18.60 5.44 4.05
C ALA A 108 -17.73 4.17 4.01
N LEU A 109 -17.39 3.69 2.80
CA LEU A 109 -16.49 2.54 2.64
C LEU A 109 -15.09 2.81 3.22
N LEU A 110 -14.49 3.97 2.95
CA LEU A 110 -13.17 4.31 3.48
C LEU A 110 -13.21 4.49 5.01
N ALA A 111 -14.29 5.07 5.55
CA ALA A 111 -14.50 5.15 6.99
C ALA A 111 -14.62 3.75 7.63
N TYR A 112 -15.38 2.85 7.01
CA TYR A 112 -15.48 1.46 7.43
C TYR A 112 -14.11 0.77 7.39
N VAL A 113 -13.35 0.93 6.31
CA VAL A 113 -12.00 0.35 6.19
C VAL A 113 -11.07 0.85 7.29
N ALA A 114 -11.15 2.13 7.68
CA ALA A 114 -10.32 2.68 8.74
C ALA A 114 -10.54 2.01 10.11
N THR A 115 -11.69 1.33 10.32
CA THR A 115 -11.96 0.55 11.54
C THR A 115 -11.40 -0.87 11.50
N LEU A 116 -10.94 -1.35 10.35
CA LEU A 116 -10.48 -2.73 10.17
C LEU A 116 -9.00 -2.88 10.60
N PRO A 117 -8.62 -4.04 11.16
CA PRO A 117 -7.25 -4.32 11.54
C PRO A 117 -6.34 -4.53 10.32
N PHE A 118 -5.02 -4.44 10.53
CA PHE A 118 -4.01 -4.73 9.51
C PHE A 118 -3.98 -6.23 9.13
N PRO A 119 -3.56 -6.58 7.90
CA PRO A 119 -3.12 -5.69 6.81
C PRO A 119 -4.28 -4.90 6.18
N ALA A 120 -3.99 -3.67 5.74
CA ALA A 120 -5.00 -2.81 5.13
C ALA A 120 -5.62 -3.47 3.90
N PRO A 121 -6.96 -3.54 3.81
CA PRO A 121 -7.63 -4.11 2.65
C PRO A 121 -7.44 -3.22 1.42
N ARG A 122 -7.77 -3.78 0.26
CA ARG A 122 -7.71 -3.12 -1.04
C ARG A 122 -9.10 -3.03 -1.63
N LEU A 123 -9.34 -1.94 -2.36
CA LEU A 123 -10.58 -1.76 -3.11
C LEU A 123 -10.67 -2.74 -4.27
N VAL A 124 -11.90 -3.11 -4.57
CA VAL A 124 -12.25 -3.99 -5.68
C VAL A 124 -13.07 -3.20 -6.68
N LEU A 125 -12.77 -3.39 -7.97
CA LEU A 125 -13.42 -2.72 -9.08
C LEU A 125 -13.99 -3.75 -10.05
N TYR A 126 -15.10 -3.37 -10.69
CA TYR A 126 -15.73 -4.13 -11.77
C TYR A 126 -16.09 -3.22 -12.93
N PRO A 127 -16.16 -3.76 -14.17
CA PRO A 127 -16.75 -3.04 -15.28
C PRO A 127 -18.17 -2.55 -14.99
N VAL A 128 -18.47 -1.30 -15.32
CA VAL A 128 -19.83 -0.76 -15.23
C VAL A 128 -20.75 -1.55 -16.15
N GLY A 129 -21.90 -1.99 -15.62
CA GLY A 129 -22.89 -2.79 -16.36
C GLY A 129 -22.43 -4.21 -16.74
N GLY A 130 -21.21 -4.61 -16.36
CA GLY A 130 -20.66 -5.93 -16.65
C GLY A 130 -20.90 -6.94 -15.51
N PRO A 131 -20.60 -8.23 -15.75
CA PRO A 131 -20.75 -9.24 -14.71
C PRO A 131 -19.72 -9.04 -13.59
N ARG A 132 -20.13 -9.24 -12.34
CA ARG A 132 -19.24 -9.22 -11.16
C ARG A 132 -18.74 -10.62 -10.84
N ASN A 133 -17.57 -11.00 -11.35
CA ASN A 133 -16.99 -12.33 -11.14
C ASN A 133 -15.44 -12.27 -11.12
N ALA A 134 -14.80 -13.42 -10.89
CA ALA A 134 -13.35 -13.49 -10.77
C ALA A 134 -12.57 -13.04 -12.02
N SER A 135 -13.15 -13.15 -13.22
CA SER A 135 -12.46 -12.77 -14.47
C SER A 135 -12.54 -11.26 -14.75
N THR A 136 -13.63 -10.62 -14.35
CA THR A 136 -13.85 -9.18 -14.51
C THR A 136 -13.34 -8.35 -13.33
N ARG A 137 -13.18 -8.97 -12.16
CA ARG A 137 -12.66 -8.33 -10.95
C ARG A 137 -11.29 -7.70 -11.17
N ARG A 138 -11.11 -6.49 -10.65
CA ARG A 138 -9.84 -5.78 -10.56
C ARG A 138 -9.60 -5.35 -9.12
N ILE A 139 -8.35 -5.43 -8.67
CA ILE A 139 -7.96 -5.06 -7.31
C ILE A 139 -7.02 -3.87 -7.41
N VAL A 140 -7.31 -2.79 -6.69
CA VAL A 140 -6.40 -1.63 -6.62
C VAL A 140 -5.13 -2.05 -5.92
N THR A 141 -3.99 -1.91 -6.60
CA THR A 141 -2.69 -2.11 -5.96
C THR A 141 -2.13 -0.77 -5.47
N PRO A 142 -1.11 -0.80 -4.59
CA PRO A 142 -0.38 0.42 -4.22
C PRO A 142 0.40 1.06 -5.37
N GLY A 143 0.48 0.43 -6.55
CA GLY A 143 1.29 0.91 -7.67
C GLY A 143 0.52 1.85 -8.59
N VAL A 144 1.22 2.83 -9.16
CA VAL A 144 0.75 3.69 -10.25
C VAL A 144 1.79 3.63 -11.36
N GLU A 145 1.36 3.26 -12.56
CA GLU A 145 2.16 3.32 -13.77
C GLU A 145 2.09 4.73 -14.36
N ILE A 146 3.23 5.22 -14.83
CA ILE A 146 3.37 6.58 -15.33
C ILE A 146 4.15 6.52 -16.64
N ALA A 147 3.55 7.05 -17.70
CA ALA A 147 4.24 7.30 -18.96
C ALA A 147 4.69 8.76 -18.98
N LEU A 148 5.95 9.00 -19.37
CA LEU A 148 6.59 10.30 -19.40
C LEU A 148 6.68 10.80 -20.85
N HIS A 149 6.58 12.11 -21.06
CA HIS A 149 6.78 12.71 -22.39
C HIS A 149 8.25 12.65 -22.84
N SER A 150 9.18 12.63 -21.88
CA SER A 150 10.61 12.53 -22.12
C SER A 150 11.28 11.75 -20.99
N ALA A 151 12.38 11.06 -21.28
CA ALA A 151 13.21 10.38 -20.29
C ALA A 151 13.78 11.35 -19.23
N ASP A 152 13.94 12.62 -19.62
CA ASP A 152 14.41 13.72 -18.76
C ASP A 152 13.29 14.36 -17.94
N ALA A 153 12.06 13.83 -18.01
CA ALA A 153 10.96 14.36 -17.20
C ALA A 153 11.38 14.36 -15.72
N PRO A 154 11.05 15.42 -14.97
CA PRO A 154 11.45 15.52 -13.58
C PRO A 154 10.90 14.32 -12.81
N THR A 155 11.76 13.68 -12.02
CA THR A 155 11.30 12.74 -10.99
C THR A 155 10.46 13.56 -10.02
N PRO A 156 9.18 13.26 -9.81
CA PRO A 156 8.40 13.94 -8.79
C PRO A 156 8.90 13.46 -7.43
N GLY A 157 10.04 13.98 -6.99
CA GLY A 157 10.61 13.71 -5.67
C GLY A 157 9.81 14.36 -4.53
N LEU A 158 8.70 15.07 -4.81
CA LEU A 158 8.19 16.12 -3.92
C LEU A 158 6.67 16.32 -4.01
N LEU A 159 5.88 15.25 -4.15
CA LEU A 159 4.45 15.33 -3.92
C LEU A 159 4.09 14.57 -2.64
N PRO A 160 4.49 15.07 -1.44
CA PRO A 160 4.19 14.42 -0.17
C PRO A 160 2.70 14.18 0.00
N ASP A 161 1.88 15.06 -0.57
CA ASP A 161 0.42 14.99 -0.50
C ASP A 161 -0.17 13.84 -1.34
N LEU A 162 0.61 13.28 -2.28
CA LEU A 162 0.17 12.11 -3.05
C LEU A 162 0.53 10.78 -2.39
N GLY A 163 1.31 10.79 -1.29
CA GLY A 163 1.68 9.58 -0.57
C GLY A 163 2.66 8.69 -1.32
N VAL A 164 3.43 9.24 -2.26
CA VAL A 164 4.46 8.50 -3.01
C VAL A 164 5.59 8.09 -2.03
N ILE A 165 5.81 6.78 -1.88
CA ILE A 165 6.85 6.22 -1.01
C ILE A 165 8.02 5.61 -1.78
N SER A 166 7.83 5.29 -3.05
CA SER A 166 8.93 4.91 -3.94
C SER A 166 8.63 5.35 -5.36
N TRP A 167 9.70 5.61 -6.10
CA TRP A 167 9.66 5.96 -7.51
C TRP A 167 10.76 5.19 -8.23
N GLU A 168 10.38 4.38 -9.21
CA GLU A 168 11.31 3.53 -9.95
C GLU A 168 11.17 3.80 -11.45
N ARG A 169 12.31 3.99 -12.13
CA ARG A 169 12.40 4.05 -13.59
C ARG A 169 13.16 2.83 -14.08
N PRO A 170 12.48 1.82 -14.66
CA PRO A 170 13.17 0.65 -15.16
C PRO A 170 14.09 1.01 -16.33
N ALA A 171 15.33 0.52 -16.31
CA ALA A 171 16.32 0.82 -17.35
C ALA A 171 15.88 0.36 -18.75
N TYR A 172 15.07 -0.70 -18.84
CA TYR A 172 14.53 -1.21 -20.10
C TYR A 172 13.36 -0.37 -20.66
N ALA A 173 12.82 0.58 -19.90
CA ALA A 173 11.67 1.40 -20.28
C ALA A 173 11.86 2.86 -19.81
N PRO A 174 12.81 3.62 -20.41
CA PRO A 174 13.19 4.96 -19.92
C PRO A 174 12.06 6.00 -19.99
N GLY A 175 11.04 5.77 -20.83
CA GLY A 175 9.82 6.60 -20.90
C GLY A 175 8.76 6.24 -19.86
N HIS A 176 9.01 5.29 -18.96
CA HIS A 176 8.06 4.83 -17.95
C HIS A 176 8.62 4.92 -16.53
N ALA A 177 7.72 5.10 -15.58
CA ALA A 177 8.01 5.01 -14.16
C ALA A 177 6.90 4.27 -13.42
N ILE A 178 7.25 3.67 -12.29
CA ILE A 178 6.31 3.07 -11.35
C ILE A 178 6.46 3.80 -10.02
N ALA A 179 5.37 4.43 -9.57
CA ALA A 179 5.26 5.00 -8.24
C ALA A 179 4.56 4.02 -7.31
N ARG A 180 5.08 3.85 -6.09
CA ARG A 180 4.35 3.15 -5.02
C ARG A 180 3.74 4.17 -4.08
N ILE A 181 2.47 4.00 -3.81
CA ILE A 181 1.63 4.91 -3.04
C ILE A 181 1.29 4.29 -1.69
N SER A 182 1.36 5.09 -0.65
CA SER A 182 0.96 4.75 0.72
C SER A 182 -0.20 5.65 1.14
N GLY A 183 -1.03 5.17 2.06
CA GLY A 183 -2.23 5.87 2.51
C GLY A 183 -3.42 4.93 2.59
N ASP A 184 -4.62 5.49 2.52
CA ASP A 184 -5.85 4.71 2.44
C ASP A 184 -5.97 3.95 1.10
N PRO A 185 -6.89 2.98 1.00
CA PRO A 185 -7.02 2.13 -0.20
C PRO A 185 -7.38 2.87 -1.50
N ALA A 186 -7.93 4.08 -1.43
CA ALA A 186 -8.27 4.91 -2.59
C ALA A 186 -7.11 5.82 -3.02
N GLN A 187 -6.09 6.00 -2.19
CA GLN A 187 -4.96 6.88 -2.47
C GLN A 187 -4.26 6.61 -3.81
N PRO A 188 -4.04 5.36 -4.27
CA PRO A 188 -3.45 5.11 -5.59
C PRO A 188 -4.30 5.65 -6.75
N LEU A 189 -5.63 5.65 -6.61
CA LEU A 189 -6.56 6.21 -7.61
C LEU A 189 -6.44 7.74 -7.67
N ARG A 190 -6.41 8.41 -6.50
CA ARG A 190 -6.17 9.87 -6.42
C ARG A 190 -4.82 10.25 -6.98
N ALA A 191 -3.77 9.51 -6.59
CA ALA A 191 -2.42 9.75 -7.04
C ALA A 191 -2.34 9.63 -8.57
N ALA A 192 -2.91 8.60 -9.17
CA ALA A 192 -2.95 8.47 -10.63
C ALA A 192 -3.65 9.65 -11.31
N ALA A 193 -4.83 10.07 -10.82
CA ALA A 193 -5.56 11.20 -11.38
C ALA A 193 -4.80 12.54 -11.24
N ALA A 194 -4.12 12.75 -10.11
CA ALA A 194 -3.32 13.94 -9.87
C ALA A 194 -2.04 13.95 -10.73
N LEU A 195 -1.32 12.84 -10.78
CA LEU A 195 -0.11 12.68 -11.59
C LEU A 195 -0.40 12.90 -13.08
N ALA A 196 -1.54 12.41 -13.59
CA ALA A 196 -1.91 12.59 -14.99
C ALA A 196 -2.10 14.06 -15.41
N ARG A 197 -2.21 14.99 -14.46
CA ARG A 197 -2.36 16.43 -14.71
C ARG A 197 -1.03 17.20 -14.66
N LEU A 198 0.06 16.55 -14.26
CA LEU A 198 1.34 17.22 -14.11
C LEU A 198 2.04 17.42 -15.47
N PRO A 199 2.75 18.54 -15.65
CA PRO A 199 3.56 18.75 -16.83
C PRO A 199 4.63 17.66 -16.93
N GLY A 200 4.88 17.17 -18.15
CA GLY A 200 5.86 16.11 -18.41
C GLY A 200 5.35 14.68 -18.22
N ILE A 201 4.16 14.48 -17.64
CA ILE A 201 3.50 13.17 -17.55
C ILE A 201 2.53 13.01 -18.72
N ALA A 202 2.78 12.02 -19.58
CA ALA A 202 1.93 11.69 -20.73
C ALA A 202 0.66 10.97 -20.29
N SER A 203 0.79 10.06 -19.33
CA SER A 203 -0.36 9.47 -18.65
C SER A 203 0.05 8.89 -17.30
N ALA A 204 -0.89 8.79 -16.38
CA ALA A 204 -0.71 8.05 -15.14
C ALA A 204 -1.95 7.19 -14.87
N ARG A 205 -1.74 5.92 -14.50
CA ARG A 205 -2.81 4.93 -14.33
C ARG A 205 -2.54 4.08 -13.09
N PRO A 206 -3.57 3.79 -12.27
CA PRO A 206 -3.38 2.88 -11.16
C PRO A 206 -3.11 1.47 -11.69
N LEU A 207 -2.12 0.79 -11.12
CA LEU A 207 -1.88 -0.62 -11.41
C LEU A 207 -2.98 -1.44 -10.76
N LEU A 208 -3.75 -2.14 -11.58
CA LEU A 208 -4.83 -3.01 -11.12
C LEU A 208 -4.40 -4.46 -11.26
N ALA A 209 -4.48 -5.21 -10.17
CA ALA A 209 -4.26 -6.65 -10.19
C ALA A 209 -5.53 -7.38 -10.60
N ARG A 210 -5.36 -8.53 -11.26
CA ARG A 210 -6.41 -9.52 -11.47
C ARG A 210 -6.05 -10.77 -10.69
N LEU A 211 -7.03 -11.40 -10.03
CA LEU A 211 -6.84 -12.71 -9.43
C LEU A 211 -6.64 -13.74 -10.55
N TRP A 212 -5.47 -14.36 -10.58
CA TRP A 212 -5.22 -15.47 -11.49
C TRP A 212 -5.96 -16.70 -10.96
N SER A 213 -6.89 -17.24 -11.76
CA SER A 213 -7.41 -18.58 -11.53
C SER A 213 -6.29 -19.58 -11.85
N ARG A 214 -6.00 -20.50 -10.94
CA ARG A 214 -5.10 -21.61 -11.23
C ARG A 214 -5.68 -22.39 -12.41
N LYS A 215 -4.92 -22.51 -13.50
CA LYS A 215 -5.25 -23.45 -14.58
C LYS A 215 -4.90 -24.85 -14.08
N ILE A 216 -5.86 -25.77 -14.14
CA ILE A 216 -5.66 -27.16 -13.74
C ILE A 216 -4.78 -27.91 -14.77
N VAL A 217 -4.72 -27.41 -16.00
CA VAL A 217 -3.98 -28.03 -17.10
C VAL A 217 -3.04 -27.02 -17.74
N PRO A 218 -1.78 -27.39 -18.05
CA PRO A 218 -0.90 -26.58 -18.88
C PRO A 218 -1.59 -26.20 -20.19
N SER A 219 -1.28 -25.02 -20.74
CA SER A 219 -1.71 -24.66 -22.10
C SER A 219 -0.82 -25.31 -23.16
N ASP A 220 -0.42 -26.56 -22.93
CA ASP A 220 0.42 -27.37 -23.81
C ASP A 220 -0.48 -28.37 -24.55
N PRO A 221 -0.60 -28.26 -25.88
CA PRO A 221 -1.38 -29.20 -26.70
C PRO A 221 -0.96 -30.66 -26.54
N LEU A 222 0.30 -30.93 -26.15
CA LEU A 222 0.87 -32.26 -26.00
C LEU A 222 0.66 -32.86 -24.60
N PHE A 223 0.13 -32.10 -23.63
CA PHE A 223 -0.07 -32.58 -22.27
C PHE A 223 -1.02 -33.80 -22.20
N LYS A 224 -1.96 -33.90 -23.15
CA LYS A 224 -2.89 -35.02 -23.28
C LYS A 224 -2.22 -36.34 -23.74
N ASP A 225 -1.01 -36.26 -24.29
CA ASP A 225 -0.28 -37.38 -24.92
C ASP A 225 0.90 -37.88 -24.04
N GLN A 226 1.01 -37.45 -22.77
CA GLN A 226 2.12 -37.77 -21.85
C GLN A 226 1.84 -38.91 -20.84
N TRP A 227 1.09 -39.94 -21.21
CA TRP A 227 0.87 -41.13 -20.36
C TRP A 227 1.03 -42.44 -21.14
#